data_AF-A0A9K3I9E7-F1
#
_entry.id   AF-A0A9K3I9E7-F1
#
_cell.length_a   1.000
_cell.length_b   1.000
_cell.length_c   1.000
_cell.angle_alpha   90.00
_cell.angle_beta   90.00
_cell.angle_gamma   90.00
#
_symmetry.space_group_name_H-M   'P 1'
#
loop_
_entity.id
_entity.type
_entity.pdbx_description
1 polymer ?
#
loop_
_entity_poly.entity_id
_entity_poly.type
_entity_poly.pdbx_seq_one_letter_code
_entity_poly.pdbx_strand_id
1 'polypeptide(L)' 'MLFELRNSATERVSHCGVLVFIAEEGMIYMPYWMMGNLLLQEGDIVRVKNVTLPKGTYVKLQPHTKDFLDISNPKAM' A
#
# COMPACT_ATOMS: atom_id res chain seq x y z
N MET A 1 4.40 7.98 -10.27
CA MET A 1 5.66 7.42 -9.74
C MET A 1 5.30 6.28 -8.78
N LEU A 2 6.09 5.21 -8.74
CA LEU A 2 5.88 4.06 -7.86
C LEU A 2 7.03 3.96 -6.85
N PHE A 3 6.69 3.52 -5.64
CA PHE A 3 7.63 3.34 -4.55
C PHE A 3 7.44 1.97 -3.90
N GLU A 4 8.54 1.35 -3.51
CA GLU A 4 8.58 0.24 -2.57
C GLU A 4 8.76 0.81 -1.16
N LEU A 5 7.88 0.42 -0.25
CA LEU A 5 7.94 0.70 1.17
C LEU A 5 8.34 -0.57 1.91
N ARG A 6 9.40 -0.51 2.72
CA ARG A 6 9.87 -1.65 3.52
C ARG A 6 9.97 -1.29 4.99
N ASN A 7 9.24 -2.04 5.82
CA ASN A 7 9.46 -2.07 7.26
C ASN A 7 10.64 -3.02 7.54
N SER A 8 11.77 -2.48 8.02
CA SER A 8 12.97 -3.30 8.26
C SER A 8 12.88 -4.17 9.53
N ALA A 9 11.96 -3.85 10.45
CA ALA A 9 11.77 -4.64 11.67
C ALA A 9 10.96 -5.92 11.40
N THR A 10 9.99 -5.85 10.47
CA THR A 10 9.09 -6.98 10.16
C THR A 10 9.36 -7.61 8.79
N GLU A 11 10.30 -7.04 8.03
CA GLU A 11 10.62 -7.40 6.65
C GLU A 11 9.43 -7.36 5.67
N ARG A 12 8.36 -6.66 6.07
CA ARG A 12 7.18 -6.47 5.23
C ARG A 12 7.42 -5.40 4.18
N VAL A 13 6.93 -5.69 2.98
CA VAL A 13 7.07 -4.83 1.81
C VAL A 13 5.69 -4.54 1.22
N SER A 14 5.47 -3.31 0.79
CA SER A 14 4.30 -2.89 0.01
C SER A 14 4.72 -1.93 -1.08
N HIS A 15 3.98 -1.92 -2.19
CA HIS A 15 4.21 -0.99 -3.29
C HIS A 15 3.07 0.00 -3.36
N CYS A 16 3.38 1.28 -3.54
CA CYS A 16 2.38 2.33 -3.61
C CYS A 16 2.71 3.39 -4.66
N GLY A 17 1.68 4.13 -5.06
CA GLY A 17 1.84 5.38 -5.78
C GLY A 17 2.04 6.55 -4.82
N VAL A 18 2.31 7.72 -5.38
CA VAL A 18 2.28 9.01 -4.67
C VAL A 18 1.13 9.84 -5.21
N LEU A 19 0.37 10.46 -4.31
CA LEU A 19 -0.68 11.40 -4.67
C LEU A 19 -0.11 12.81 -4.87
N VAL A 20 0.60 13.33 -3.86
CA VAL A 20 1.18 14.67 -3.81
C VAL A 20 2.45 14.70 -2.95
N PHE A 21 3.33 15.68 -3.19
CA PHE A 21 4.55 15.93 -2.42
C PHE A 21 4.40 17.21 -1.59
N ILE A 22 3.59 17.15 -0.54
CA ILE A 22 3.29 18.29 0.36
C ILE A 22 3.60 17.98 1.83
N ALA A 23 4.11 16.78 2.13
CA ALA A 23 4.44 16.39 3.48
C ALA A 23 5.66 17.17 4.00
N GLU A 24 5.74 17.34 5.31
CA GLU A 24 6.92 17.90 5.97
C GLU A 24 8.18 17.10 5.63
N GLU A 25 9.34 17.75 5.65
CA GLU A 25 10.60 17.10 5.33
C GLU A 25 10.87 15.92 6.27
N GLY A 26 11.23 14.77 5.70
CA GLY A 26 11.45 13.53 6.44
C GLY A 26 10.17 12.78 6.84
N MET A 27 8.98 13.32 6.52
CA MET A 27 7.69 12.70 6.85
C MET A 27 7.02 12.08 5.63
N ILE A 28 6.22 11.04 5.88
CA ILE A 28 5.34 10.42 4.88
C ILE A 28 3.97 10.27 5.53
N TYR A 29 2.94 10.76 4.84
CA TYR A 29 1.56 10.48 5.20
C TYR A 29 1.05 9.30 4.37
N MET A 30 0.53 8.27 5.04
CA MET A 30 -0.02 7.09 4.38
C MET A 30 -1.33 6.67 5.04
N PRO A 31 -2.23 5.98 4.32
CA PRO A 31 -3.47 5.49 4.90
C PRO A 31 -3.23 4.48 6.03
N TYR A 32 -4.10 4.49 7.04
CA TYR A 32 -3.99 3.61 8.22
C TYR A 32 -3.95 2.11 7.85
N TRP A 33 -4.72 1.68 6.85
CA TRP A 33 -4.71 0.29 6.39
C TRP A 33 -3.35 -0.13 5.82
N MET A 34 -2.58 0.79 5.24
CA MET A 34 -1.24 0.51 4.71
C MET A 34 -0.23 0.38 5.85
N MET A 35 -0.34 1.21 6.89
CA MET A 35 0.44 1.06 8.12
C MET A 35 0.16 -0.28 8.78
N GLY A 36 -1.13 -0.66 8.91
CA GLY A 36 -1.54 -1.95 9.44
C GLY A 36 -0.99 -3.13 8.63
N ASN A 37 -1.02 -3.06 7.30
CA ASN A 37 -0.44 -4.09 6.44
C ASN A 37 1.08 -4.24 6.60
N LEU A 38 1.79 -3.13 6.82
CA LEU A 38 3.24 -3.07 7.06
C LEU A 38 3.63 -3.27 8.54
N LEU A 39 2.65 -3.38 9.44
CA LEU A 39 2.84 -3.43 10.90
C LEU A 39 3.67 -2.24 11.42
N LEU A 40 3.29 -1.03 11.02
CA LEU A 40 3.88 0.24 11.43
C LEU A 40 2.99 0.95 12.46
N GLN A 41 3.63 1.71 13.35
CA GLN A 41 3.03 2.73 14.21
C GLN A 41 3.39 4.14 13.73
N GLU A 42 2.70 5.15 14.25
CA GLU A 42 3.05 6.54 13.98
C GLU A 42 4.47 6.85 14.49
N GLY A 43 5.27 7.50 13.65
CA GLY A 43 6.68 7.79 13.95
C GLY A 43 7.67 6.68 13.60
N ASP A 44 7.20 5.50 13.17
CA ASP A 44 8.10 4.44 12.71
C ASP A 44 8.82 4.84 11.42
N ILE A 45 10.08 4.40 11.30
CA ILE A 45 10.89 4.62 10.11
C ILE A 45 10.57 3.55 9.06
N VAL A 46 10.21 4.00 7.86
CA VAL A 46 10.03 3.14 6.68
C VAL A 46 11.10 3.44 5.65
N ARG A 47 11.67 2.40 5.03
CA ARG A 47 12.57 2.58 3.89
C ARG A 47 11.74 2.78 2.63
N VAL A 48 12.03 3.85 1.91
CA VAL A 48 11.39 4.19 0.64
C VAL A 48 12.39 4.02 -0.49
N LYS A 49 11.96 3.32 -1.56
CA LYS A 49 12.76 3.16 -2.77
C LYS A 49 11.90 3.48 -3.98
N ASN A 50 12.37 4.36 -4.86
CA ASN A 50 11.73 4.55 -6.16
C ASN A 50 11.96 3.32 -7.03
N VAL A 51 10.89 2.80 -7.64
CA VAL A 51 10.94 1.58 -8.45
C VAL A 51 10.10 1.71 -9.71
N THR A 52 10.49 0.96 -10.74
CA THR A 52 9.70 0.73 -11.94
C THR A 52 9.25 -0.72 -11.96
N LEU A 53 7.94 -0.95 -11.95
CA LEU A 53 7.35 -2.29 -11.97
C LEU A 53 6.82 -2.62 -13.37
N PRO A 54 6.99 -3.86 -13.86
CA PRO A 54 6.39 -4.30 -15.11
C PRO A 54 4.86 -4.40 -14.96
N LYS A 55 4.13 -4.26 -16.08
CA LYS A 55 2.68 -4.43 -16.10
C LYS A 55 2.30 -5.89 -15.79
N GLY A 56 1.46 -6.08 -14.77
CA GLY A 56 0.89 -7.39 -14.47
C GLY A 56 -0.08 -7.87 -15.56
N THR A 57 -0.10 -9.18 -15.81
CA THR A 57 -0.99 -9.82 -16.80
C THR A 57 -2.22 -10.47 -16.17
N TYR A 58 -2.16 -10.78 -14.88
CA TYR A 58 -3.21 -11.45 -14.13
C TYR A 58 -3.15 -11.05 -12.65
N VAL A 59 -4.31 -10.95 -12.01
CA VAL A 59 -4.43 -10.73 -10.57
C VAL A 59 -5.54 -11.62 -10.01
N LYS A 60 -5.29 -12.22 -8.85
CA LYS A 60 -6.28 -12.98 -8.08
C LYS A 60 -6.52 -12.25 -6.76
N LEU A 61 -7.76 -11.85 -6.52
CA LEU A 61 -8.16 -11.12 -5.32
C LEU A 61 -9.10 -12.00 -4.49
N GLN A 62 -8.92 -11.97 -3.17
CA GLN A 62 -9.80 -12.64 -2.22
C GLN A 62 -10.49 -11.58 -1.37
N PRO A 63 -11.83 -11.51 -1.38
CA PRO A 63 -12.57 -10.64 -0.46
C PRO A 63 -12.37 -11.07 1.00
N HIS A 64 -12.30 -10.09 1.92
CA HIS A 64 -12.17 -10.37 3.35
C HIS A 64 -13.49 -10.79 3.99
N THR A 65 -14.62 -10.28 3.50
CA THR A 65 -15.96 -10.59 4.03
C THR A 65 -16.88 -11.08 2.92
N LYS A 66 -17.96 -11.76 3.32
CA LYS A 66 -18.97 -12.27 2.38
C LYS A 66 -19.80 -11.15 1.75
N ASP A 67 -19.96 -10.03 2.45
CA ASP A 67 -20.76 -8.88 2.00
C ASP A 67 -20.28 -8.31 0.65
N PHE A 68 -18.98 -8.51 0.34
CA PHE A 68 -18.44 -8.13 -0.96
C PHE A 68 -19.05 -8.93 -2.13
N LEU A 69 -19.52 -10.16 -1.87
CA LEU A 69 -20.17 -11.00 -2.88
C LEU A 69 -21.59 -10.51 -3.22
N ASP A 70 -22.19 -9.70 -2.36
CA ASP A 70 -23.55 -9.17 -2.54
C ASP A 70 -23.58 -7.87 -3.37
N ILE A 71 -22.42 -7.36 -3.78
CA ILE A 71 -22.30 -6.19 -4.66
C ILE A 71 -22.76 -6.59 -6.07
N SER A 72 -23.62 -5.78 -6.70
CA SER A 72 -24.21 -6.06 -8.02
C SER A 72 -23.18 -6.16 -9.15
N ASN A 73 -22.08 -5.39 -9.07
CA ASN A 73 -20.95 -5.48 -9.99
C ASN A 73 -19.61 -5.43 -9.23
N PRO A 74 -19.14 -6.57 -8.69
CA PRO A 74 -17.92 -6.62 -7.87
C PRO A 74 -16.63 -6.25 -8.63
N LYS A 75 -16.68 -6.22 -9.98
CA LYS A 75 -15.53 -5.87 -10.85
C LYS A 75 -15.44 -4.39 -11.20
N ALA A 76 -16.49 -3.61 -10.96
CA ALA A 76 -16.51 -2.18 -11.23
C ALA A 76 -16.13 -1.31 -10.02
N MET A 77 -15.98 -1.92 -8.84
CA MET A 77 -15.33 -1.29 -7.68
C MET A 77 -13.81 -1.36 -7.78
#